data_AF-B1N8G1-F1
#
_entry.id   AF-B1N8G1-F1
#
_cell.length_a   1.000
_cell.length_b   1.000
_cell.length_c   1.000
_cell.angle_alpha   90.00
_cell.angle_beta   90.00
_cell.angle_gamma   90.00
#
_symmetry.space_group_name_H-M   'P 1'
#
loop_
_entity.id
_entity.type
_entity.pdbx_description
1 polymer ?
#
loop_
_entity_poly.entity_id
_entity_poly.type
_entity_poly.pdbx_seq_one_letter_code
_entity_poly.pdbx_strand_id
1 'polypeptide(L)' 'HWHGFFQARTSSEDGPAQVNQCPISPNQSYQYDIHLNGQSGTFWYHS' A
#
# COMPACT_ATOMS: atom_id res chain seq x y z
N HIS A 1 -3.37 -2.94 2.56
CA HIS A 1 -3.84 -1.90 1.63
C HIS A 1 -3.98 -0.56 2.34
N TRP A 2 -3.61 0.52 1.66
CA TRP A 2 -3.65 1.89 2.18
C TRP A 2 -4.81 2.64 1.52
N HIS A 3 -5.98 2.52 2.12
CA HIS A 3 -7.24 2.89 1.48
C HIS A 3 -7.34 4.40 1.25
N GLY A 4 -7.51 4.77 -0.02
CA GLY A 4 -7.71 6.15 -0.47
C GLY A 4 -6.44 6.86 -0.94
N PHE A 5 -5.26 6.23 -0.84
CA PHE A 5 -4.05 6.77 -1.48
C PHE A 5 -4.00 6.41 -2.96
N PHE A 6 -3.73 7.39 -3.82
CA PHE A 6 -3.70 7.16 -5.28
C PHE A 6 -2.60 6.23 -5.78
N GLN A 7 -1.48 6.08 -5.04
CA GLN A 7 -0.34 5.24 -5.42
C GLN A 7 0.10 5.39 -6.89
N ALA A 8 0.09 6.64 -7.40
CA ALA A 8 0.39 6.93 -8.79
C ALA A 8 1.83 6.55 -9.12
N ARG A 9 2.00 5.59 -10.05
CA ARG A 9 3.29 4.98 -10.43
C ARG A 9 3.98 4.17 -9.31
N THR A 10 3.30 3.93 -8.19
CA THR A 10 3.76 3.12 -7.05
C THR A 10 2.76 2.00 -6.75
N SER A 11 2.20 1.39 -7.81
CA SER A 11 1.17 0.34 -7.70
C SER A 11 1.61 -0.88 -6.87
N SER A 12 2.91 -1.14 -6.75
CA SER A 12 3.48 -2.19 -5.89
C SER A 12 3.23 -1.94 -4.39
N GLU A 13 3.01 -0.69 -4.00
CA GLU A 13 2.83 -0.29 -2.59
C GLU A 13 1.37 -0.28 -2.15
N ASP A 14 0.45 -0.71 -3.01
CA ASP A 14 -0.98 -0.52 -2.79
C ASP A 14 -1.57 -1.57 -1.82
N GLY A 15 -1.05 -2.80 -1.82
CA GLY A 15 -1.43 -3.83 -0.83
C GLY A 15 -2.33 -4.99 -1.27
N PRO A 16 -3.23 -4.90 -2.28
CA PRO A 16 -4.04 -6.04 -2.68
C PRO A 16 -3.21 -7.26 -3.12
N ALA A 17 -3.36 -8.36 -2.40
CA ALA A 17 -2.69 -9.62 -2.72
C ALA A 17 -3.14 -10.14 -4.08
N GLN A 18 -2.20 -10.72 -4.83
CA GLN A 18 -2.41 -11.34 -6.15
C GLN A 18 -2.80 -10.36 -7.28
N VAL A 19 -2.89 -9.05 -6.99
CA VAL A 19 -3.04 -7.99 -7.99
C VAL A 19 -1.80 -7.10 -7.98
N ASN A 20 -1.49 -6.50 -6.82
CA ASN A 20 -0.40 -5.54 -6.67
C ASN A 20 0.89 -6.21 -6.19
N GLN A 21 0.77 -7.27 -5.39
CA GLN A 21 1.90 -7.98 -4.78
C GLN A 21 1.53 -9.40 -4.32
N CYS A 22 2.54 -10.20 -3.99
CA CYS A 22 2.34 -11.42 -3.20
C CYS A 22 2.14 -11.08 -1.71
N PRO A 23 1.42 -11.92 -0.93
CA PRO A 23 1.36 -11.77 0.51
C PRO A 23 2.75 -11.82 1.16
N ILE A 24 2.95 -11.04 2.21
CA ILE A 24 4.14 -11.13 3.04
C ILE A 24 4.10 -12.50 3.74
N SER A 25 5.13 -13.31 3.55
CA SER A 25 5.20 -14.65 4.14
C SER A 25 5.36 -14.58 5.67
N PRO A 26 4.94 -15.63 6.40
CA PRO A 26 5.18 -15.71 7.84
C PRO A 26 6.66 -15.48 8.19
N ASN A 27 6.92 -14.73 9.27
CA ASN A 27 8.25 -14.36 9.74
C ASN A 27 9.10 -13.53 8.75
N GLN A 28 8.49 -12.97 7.72
CA GLN A 28 9.11 -11.98 6.84
C GLN A 28 8.54 -10.60 7.09
N SER A 29 9.20 -9.57 6.58
CA SER A 29 8.76 -8.18 6.69
C SER A 29 8.87 -7.50 5.35
N TYR A 30 7.98 -6.53 5.13
CA TYR A 30 8.01 -5.65 3.98
C TYR A 30 7.74 -4.23 4.46
N GLN A 31 8.51 -3.28 3.95
CA GLN A 31 8.32 -1.87 4.21
C GLN A 31 7.64 -1.24 3.00
N TYR A 32 6.45 -0.66 3.21
CA TYR A 32 5.79 0.16 2.21
C TYR A 32 6.37 1.57 2.24
N ASP A 33 6.76 2.10 1.08
CA ASP A 33 7.21 3.50 0.93
C ASP A 33 6.17 4.33 0.17
N ILE A 34 5.42 5.15 0.91
CA ILE A 34 4.22 5.84 0.41
C ILE A 34 4.45 7.34 0.35
N HIS A 35 4.52 7.85 -0.87
CA HIS A 35 4.60 9.28 -1.13
C HIS A 35 3.19 9.89 -1.16
N LEU A 36 2.90 10.81 -0.22
CA LEU A 36 1.57 11.44 -0.11
C LEU A 36 1.21 12.31 -1.33
N ASN A 37 2.21 12.88 -2.01
CA ASN A 37 2.04 13.67 -3.24
C ASN A 37 0.92 14.74 -3.17
N GLY A 38 0.83 15.41 -2.02
CA GLY A 38 -0.17 16.47 -1.79
C GLY A 38 -1.56 15.99 -1.39
N GLN A 39 -1.79 14.68 -1.22
CA GLN A 39 -3.04 14.16 -0.68
C GLN A 39 -3.14 14.48 0.82
N SER A 40 -4.30 14.99 1.24
CA SER A 40 -4.64 15.23 2.64
C SER A 40 -6.11 14.92 2.87
N GLY A 41 -6.45 14.44 4.07
CA GLY A 41 -7.79 13.97 4.41
C GLY A 41 -7.77 12.85 5.44
N THR A 42 -8.92 12.25 5.66
CA THR A 42 -9.07 11.08 6.55
C THR A 42 -9.00 9.80 5.71
N PHE A 43 -8.04 8.95 6.04
CA PHE A 43 -7.80 7.68 5.39
C PHE A 43 -7.74 6.56 6.44
N TRP A 44 -7.61 5.32 5.98
CA TRP A 44 -7.49 4.15 6.84
C TRP A 44 -6.67 3.06 6.14
N TYR A 45 -6.22 2.07 6.90
CA TYR A 45 -5.50 0.91 6.36
C TYR A 45 -6.18 -0.37 6.82
N HIS A 46 -6.04 -1.42 6.01
CA HIS A 46 -6.54 -2.75 6.35
C HIS A 46 -5.72 -3.86 5.67
N SER A 47 -5.87 -5.08 6.18
CA SER A 47 -5.39 -6.29 5.51
C SER A 47 -6.21 -6.63 4.28
#